data_AF-A0A258EQT5-F1
#
_entry.id   AF-A0A258EQT5-F1
#
_cell.length_a   1.000
_cell.length_b   1.000
_cell.length_c   1.000
_cell.angle_alpha   90.00
_cell.angle_beta   90.00
_cell.angle_gamma   90.00
#
_symmetry.space_group_name_H-M   'P 1'
#
loop_
_entity.id
_entity.type
_entity.pdbx_description
1 polymer ?
#
loop_
_entity_poly.entity_id
_entity_poly.type
_entity_poly.pdbx_seq_one_letter_code
_entity_poly.pdbx_strand_id
1 'polypeptide(L)'
;MKISSLNGSFKIIQTVKNQDELLVLGSWADLVKIFDSKRTFCVDKKEGLFGIYLCKQECAELMAYLVQNIDYHEWEDFTLEKVSASSRFLA
;
A
#
# COMPACT_ATOMS: atom_id res chain seq x y z
N MET A 1 -4.68 3.93 -4.89
CA MET A 1 -3.79 4.22 -3.74
C MET A 1 -2.40 3.66 -4.01
N LYS A 2 -1.33 4.33 -3.59
CA LYS A 2 0.05 3.79 -3.64
C LYS A 2 0.54 3.63 -2.21
N ILE A 3 1.07 2.45 -1.89
CA ILE A 3 1.66 2.14 -0.57
C ILE A 3 3.11 1.75 -0.82
N SER A 4 4.03 2.26 -0.02
CA SER A 4 5.40 1.76 0.01
C SER A 4 5.72 1.39 1.45
N SER A 5 6.29 0.21 1.66
CA SER A 5 6.74 -0.26 2.97
C SER A 5 8.03 -1.06 2.82
N LEU A 6 8.58 -1.53 3.94
CA LEU A 6 9.70 -2.49 3.95
C LEU A 6 9.39 -3.78 3.17
N ASN A 7 8.11 -4.10 2.98
CA ASN A 7 7.65 -5.32 2.33
C ASN A 7 7.36 -5.13 0.83
N GLY A 8 7.57 -3.92 0.27
CA GLY A 8 7.45 -3.64 -1.16
C GLY A 8 6.68 -2.35 -1.47
N SER A 9 6.58 -2.02 -2.76
CA SER A 9 5.74 -0.92 -3.25
C SER A 9 4.56 -1.45 -4.06
N PHE A 10 3.36 -1.10 -3.62
CA PHE A 10 2.11 -1.61 -4.17
C PHE A 10 1.23 -0.47 -4.67
N LYS A 11 0.57 -0.70 -5.81
CA LYS A 11 -0.47 0.17 -6.35
C LYS A 11 -1.80 -0.56 -6.35
N ILE A 12 -2.77 -0.02 -5.62
CA ILE A 12 -4.11 -0.60 -5.50
C ILE A 12 -5.09 0.21 -6.35
N ILE A 13 -5.82 -0.47 -7.22
CA ILE A 13 -6.78 0.08 -8.17
C ILE A 13 -8.10 -0.68 -7.99
N GLN A 14 -9.20 0.05 -7.86
CA GLN A 14 -10.53 -0.56 -7.88
C GLN A 14 -10.95 -0.86 -9.31
N THR A 15 -11.45 -2.06 -9.58
CA THR A 15 -11.88 -2.39 -10.94
C THR A 15 -13.22 -1.70 -11.25
N VAL A 16 -13.38 -1.26 -12.49
CA VAL A 16 -14.63 -0.60 -12.94
C VAL A 16 -15.78 -1.61 -13.04
N LYS A 17 -15.45 -2.88 -13.31
CA LYS A 17 -16.42 -3.96 -13.53
C LYS A 17 -17.00 -4.51 -12.23
N ASN A 18 -16.20 -4.57 -11.17
CA ASN A 18 -16.62 -5.09 -9.87
C ASN A 18 -16.07 -4.20 -8.75
N GLN A 19 -16.97 -3.47 -8.08
CA GLN A 19 -16.57 -2.53 -7.03
C GLN A 19 -16.00 -3.21 -5.78
N ASP A 20 -16.21 -4.51 -5.60
CA ASP A 20 -15.62 -5.29 -4.50
C ASP A 20 -14.29 -5.94 -4.86
N GLU A 21 -13.88 -5.87 -6.12
CA GLU A 21 -12.62 -6.38 -6.61
C GLU A 21 -11.57 -5.27 -6.73
N LEU A 22 -10.40 -5.54 -6.20
CA LEU A 22 -9.26 -4.65 -6.18
C LEU A 22 -8.11 -5.34 -6.91
N LEU A 23 -7.50 -4.60 -7.85
CA LEU A 23 -6.26 -4.99 -8.49
C LEU A 23 -5.10 -4.39 -7.71
N VAL A 24 -4.27 -5.25 -7.15
CA VAL A 24 -3.00 -4.87 -6.52
C VAL A 24 -1.87 -5.15 -7.50
N LEU A 25 -1.07 -4.12 -7.77
CA LEU A 25 0.08 -4.18 -8.65
C LEU A 25 1.37 -4.01 -7.86
N GLY A 26 2.42 -4.72 -8.26
CA GLY A 26 3.74 -4.66 -7.62
C GLY A 26 4.79 -5.44 -8.41
N SER A 27 5.99 -5.54 -7.83
CA SER A 27 7.02 -6.43 -8.37
C SER A 27 6.66 -7.90 -8.12
N TRP A 28 7.20 -8.82 -8.92
CA TRP A 28 7.00 -10.27 -8.70
C TRP A 28 7.45 -10.70 -7.29
N ALA A 29 8.64 -10.24 -6.87
CA ALA A 29 9.23 -10.64 -5.60
C ALA A 29 8.34 -10.22 -4.42
N ASP A 30 7.81 -8.99 -4.45
CA ASP A 30 6.97 -8.46 -3.38
C ASP A 30 5.61 -9.17 -3.31
N LEU A 31 4.99 -9.41 -4.46
CA LEU A 31 3.68 -10.06 -4.52
C LEU A 31 3.77 -11.53 -4.10
N VAL A 32 4.76 -12.28 -4.58
CA VAL A 32 4.92 -13.71 -4.24
C VAL A 32 5.29 -13.90 -2.78
N LYS A 33 6.07 -12.98 -2.20
CA LYS A 33 6.40 -13.01 -0.76
C LYS A 33 5.15 -12.96 0.12
N ILE A 34 4.10 -12.24 -0.30
CA ILE A 34 2.89 -12.04 0.49
C ILE A 34 1.78 -13.03 0.11
N PHE A 35 1.58 -13.31 -1.18
CA PHE A 35 0.39 -13.99 -1.71
C PHE A 35 0.66 -15.32 -2.40
N ASP A 36 1.92 -15.79 -2.42
CA ASP A 36 2.38 -16.95 -3.21
C ASP A 36 2.28 -16.69 -4.74
N SER A 37 2.95 -17.54 -5.51
CA SER A 37 3.07 -17.48 -6.96
C SER A 37 1.77 -17.82 -7.71
N LYS A 38 0.86 -18.60 -7.09
CA LYS A 38 -0.29 -19.19 -7.79
C LYS A 38 -1.31 -18.18 -8.32
N ARG A 39 -1.48 -17.05 -7.63
CA ARG A 39 -2.48 -16.01 -7.96
C ARG A 39 -1.88 -14.78 -8.64
N THR A 40 -0.57 -14.75 -8.79
CA THR A 40 0.16 -13.62 -9.36
C THR A 40 0.25 -13.78 -10.88
N PHE A 41 -0.08 -12.72 -11.62
CA PHE A 41 -0.01 -12.70 -13.08
C PHE A 41 0.81 -11.51 -13.58
N CYS A 42 1.43 -11.68 -14.75
CA CYS A 42 2.20 -10.62 -15.38
C CYS A 42 1.26 -9.63 -16.08
N VAL A 43 1.43 -8.34 -15.77
CA VAL A 43 0.65 -7.23 -16.33
C VAL A 43 1.45 -6.56 -17.43
N ASP A 44 2.74 -6.31 -17.19
CA ASP A 44 3.67 -5.79 -18.19
C ASP A 44 5.05 -6.44 -18.02
N LYS A 45 5.50 -7.15 -19.06
CA LYS A 45 6.81 -7.82 -19.06
C LYS A 45 7.97 -6.85 -19.18
N LYS A 46 7.79 -5.70 -19.86
CA LYS A 46 8.87 -4.72 -20.07
C LYS A 46 9.21 -4.00 -18.78
N GLU A 47 8.17 -3.64 -18.04
CA GLU A 47 8.30 -2.93 -16.75
C GLU A 47 8.43 -3.89 -15.56
N GLY A 48 8.41 -5.21 -15.78
CA GLY A 48 8.44 -6.20 -14.70
C GLY A 48 7.26 -6.06 -13.74
N LEU A 49 6.10 -5.63 -14.24
CA LEU A 49 4.91 -5.31 -13.47
C LEU A 49 4.00 -6.54 -13.39
N PHE A 50 3.60 -6.87 -12.17
CA PHE A 50 2.74 -8.00 -11.86
C PHE A 50 1.50 -7.54 -11.09
N GLY A 51 0.47 -8.38 -11.09
CA GLY A 51 -0.80 -8.08 -10.47
C GLY A 51 -1.44 -9.28 -9.79
N ILE A 52 -2.31 -8.99 -8.84
CA ILE A 52 -3.20 -9.94 -8.17
C ILE A 52 -4.56 -9.27 -7.92
N TYR A 53 -5.64 -10.06 -8.04
CA TYR A 53 -6.98 -9.62 -7.65
C TYR A 53 -7.28 -10.04 -6.21
N LEU A 54 -7.73 -9.07 -5.41
CA LEU A 54 -8.15 -9.26 -4.03
C LEU A 54 -9.59 -8.74 -3.87
N CYS A 55 -10.34 -9.32 -2.95
CA CYS A 55 -11.56 -8.68 -2.47
C CYS A 55 -11.23 -7.58 -1.45
N LYS A 56 -12.20 -6.72 -1.12
CA LYS A 56 -12.01 -5.67 -0.10
C LYS A 56 -11.53 -6.19 1.25
N GLN A 57 -12.02 -7.35 1.69
CA GLN A 57 -11.62 -7.94 2.97
C GLN A 57 -10.14 -8.35 2.94
N GLU A 58 -9.73 -9.11 1.92
CA GLU A 58 -8.34 -9.55 1.76
C GLU A 58 -7.39 -8.34 1.60
N CYS A 59 -7.85 -7.27 0.94
CA CYS A 59 -7.09 -6.02 0.87
C CYS A 59 -6.98 -5.32 2.22
N ALA A 60 -8.00 -5.37 3.07
CA ALA A 60 -7.94 -4.81 4.42
C ALA A 60 -6.95 -5.58 5.30
N GLU A 61 -6.91 -6.91 5.17
CA GLU A 61 -5.92 -7.78 5.82
C GLU A 61 -4.49 -7.46 5.33
N LEU A 62 -4.30 -7.27 4.02
CA LEU A 62 -3.04 -6.79 3.46
C LEU A 62 -2.63 -5.44 4.08
N MET A 63 -3.55 -4.48 4.16
CA MET A 63 -3.24 -3.17 4.74
C MET A 63 -2.86 -3.27 6.21
N ALA A 64 -3.57 -4.08 7.00
CA ALA A 64 -3.25 -4.31 8.39
C ALA A 64 -1.85 -4.92 8.54
N TYR A 65 -1.51 -5.92 7.72
CA TYR A 65 -0.19 -6.52 7.68
C TYR A 65 0.90 -5.49 7.32
N LEU A 66 0.68 -4.68 6.29
CA LEU A 66 1.64 -3.65 5.88
C LEU A 66 1.84 -2.61 6.97
N VAL A 67 0.77 -2.17 7.66
CA VAL A 67 0.83 -1.20 8.77
C VAL A 67 1.58 -1.75 9.98
N GLN A 68 1.37 -3.02 10.33
CA GLN A 68 2.09 -3.67 11.43
C GLN A 68 3.59 -3.78 11.18
N ASN A 69 4.01 -3.82 9.92
CA ASN A 69 5.41 -3.95 9.50
C ASN A 69 5.97 -2.63 8.92
N ILE A 70 5.36 -1.48 9.27
CA ILE A 70 5.95 -0.17 8.99
C ILE A 70 7.24 -0.03 9.80
N ASP A 71 8.29 0.46 9.15
CA ASP A 71 9.50 0.85 9.85
C ASP A 71 9.21 2.09 10.70
N TYR A 72 9.13 1.90 12.02
CA TYR A 72 8.92 3.00 12.95
C TYR A 72 10.17 3.87 13.11
N HIS A 73 11.35 3.45 12.61
CA HIS A 73 12.56 4.26 12.68
C HIS A 73 12.50 5.54 11.83
N GLU A 74 11.73 5.55 10.73
CA GLU A 74 11.51 6.77 9.94
C GLU A 74 10.46 7.72 10.56
N TRP A 75 9.79 7.30 11.64
CA TRP A 75 8.74 8.11 12.28
C TRP A 75 9.29 9.15 13.26
N GLU A 76 10.54 9.02 13.70
CA GLU A 76 11.21 10.02 14.54
C GLU A 76 11.45 11.36 13.80
N ASP A 77 11.47 11.34 12.46
CA ASP A 77 11.58 12.54 11.62
C ASP A 77 10.24 13.30 11.49
N PHE A 78 9.12 12.70 11.90
CA PHE A 78 7.85 13.40 12.06
C PHE A 78 7.80 14.13 13.41
N THR A 79 8.80 14.97 13.70
CA THR A 79 8.56 16.06 14.65
C THR A 79 7.53 16.97 14.01
N LEU A 80 6.27 16.86 14.46
CA LEU A 80 5.25 17.85 14.19
C LEU A 80 5.85 19.19 14.63
N GLU A 81 6.35 19.99 13.67
CA GLU A 81 6.90 21.31 13.97
C GLU A 81 5.86 21.98 14.86
N LYS A 82 6.28 22.22 16.10
CA LYS A 82 5.43 22.74 17.15
C LYS A 82 4.93 24.08 16.64
N VAL A 83 3.74 24.10 16.05
CA VAL A 83 3.12 25.31 15.54
C VAL A 83 3.11 26.24 16.73
N SER A 84 4.01 27.23 16.70
CA SER A 84 4.13 28.22 17.75
C SER A 84 2.74 28.77 17.95
N ALA A 85 2.15 28.48 19.11
CA ALA A 85 0.83 28.93 19.47
C ALA A 85 0.88 30.45 19.55
N SER A 86 0.64 31.10 18.41
CA SER A 86 0.51 32.55 18.27
C SER A 86 -0.55 32.85 17.22
N SER A 87 -1.58 32.01 17.12
CA SER A 87 -2.86 32.42 16.58
C SER A 87 -3.70 32.86 17.76
N ARG A 88 -3.63 34.16 18.09
CA ARG A 88 -4.68 34.80 18.88
C ARG A 88 -5.97 34.59 18.10
N PHE A 89 -6.84 33.71 18.57
CA PHE A 89 -8.22 33.69 18.10
C PHE A 89 -8.84 35.00 18.60
N LEU A 90 -8.89 35.99 17.71
CA LEU A 90 -9.70 37.19 17.93
C LEU A 90 -11.16 36.76 17.72
N ALA A 91 -11.89 36.70 18.82
CA ALA A 91 -13.36 36.74 18.83
C ALA A 91 -13.84 38.19 18.75
#